data_AF-A0A7L6BEK5-F1
#
_entry.id   AF-A0A7L6BEK5-F1
#
_cell.length_a   1.000
_cell.length_b   1.000
_cell.length_c   1.000
_cell.angle_alpha   90.00
_cell.angle_beta   90.00
_cell.angle_gamma   90.00
#
_symmetry.space_group_name_H-M   'P 1'
#
loop_
_entity.id
_entity.type
_entity.pdbx_description
1 polymer ?
#
loop_
_entity_poly.entity_id
_entity_poly.type
_entity_poly.pdbx_seq_one_letter_code
_entity_poly.pdbx_strand_id
1 'polypeptide(L)' 'MAIVIAAVTGDWEADGRLVDASDEDREAFAFLCELDPVFTLRSEDGSVLAVTVQPTDGLRRFSLTEYTGPD' A
#
# COMPACT_ATOMS: atom_id res chain seq x y z
N MET A 1 -3.36 5.05 13.26
CA MET A 1 -2.80 4.01 12.38
C MET A 1 -1.36 4.40 12.06
N ALA A 2 -0.42 3.46 12.08
CA ALA A 2 0.99 3.72 11.74
C ALA A 2 1.46 2.68 10.73
N ILE A 3 2.09 3.14 9.65
CA ILE A 3 2.66 2.30 8.58
C ILE A 3 4.18 2.38 8.73
N VAL A 4 4.86 1.24 8.78
CA VAL A 4 6.33 1.16 8.83
C VAL A 4 6.85 0.82 7.43
N ILE A 5 7.66 1.70 6.84
CA ILE A 5 8.21 1.55 5.49
C ILE A 5 9.74 1.42 5.61
N ALA A 6 10.32 0.36 5.03
CA ALA A 6 11.76 0.22 4.88
C ALA A 6 12.13 0.46 3.41
N ALA A 7 12.95 1.49 3.12
CA ALA A 7 13.36 1.83 1.75
C ALA A 7 14.80 1.36 1.45
N VAL A 8 15.01 0.77 0.26
CA VAL A 8 16.34 0.49 -0.32
C VAL A 8 16.36 1.11 -1.72
N THR A 9 17.44 1.79 -2.10
CA THR A 9 17.55 2.54 -3.37
C THR A 9 17.73 1.60 -4.59
N GLY A 10 16.85 1.72 -5.59
CA GLY A 10 16.58 0.77 -6.68
C GLY A 10 15.06 0.57 -6.76
N ASP A 11 14.52 -0.21 -7.72
CA ASP A 11 13.09 -0.61 -7.77
C ASP A 11 12.63 -0.95 -6.35
N TRP A 12 11.94 -0.02 -5.70
CA TRP A 12 11.73 -0.09 -4.27
C TRP A 12 10.44 -0.85 -4.05
N GLU A 13 10.53 -1.88 -3.22
CA GLU A 13 9.39 -2.63 -2.74
C GLU A 13 9.32 -2.43 -1.23
N ALA A 14 8.13 -2.10 -0.73
CA ALA A 14 7.88 -2.02 0.70
C ALA A 14 6.70 -2.90 1.10
N ASP A 15 6.89 -3.68 2.15
CA ASP A 15 5.80 -4.47 2.75
C ASP A 15 5.02 -3.63 3.77
N GLY A 16 3.70 -3.68 3.65
CA GLY A 16 2.75 -3.08 4.58
C GLY A 16 1.84 -4.12 5.23
N ARG A 17 1.26 -3.74 6.38
CA ARG A 17 0.25 -4.52 7.09
C ARG A 17 -0.81 -3.60 7.64
N LEU A 18 -2.08 -3.98 7.50
CA LEU A 18 -3.19 -3.29 8.17
C LEU A 18 -3.11 -3.56 9.68
N VAL A 19 -2.91 -2.50 10.48
CA VAL A 19 -2.86 -2.57 11.96
C VAL A 19 -4.19 -2.10 12.51
N ASP A 20 -4.79 -2.86 13.42
CA ASP A 20 -6.06 -2.56 14.09
C ASP A 20 -7.27 -2.36 13.14
N ALA A 21 -7.20 -2.92 11.92
CA ALA A 21 -8.32 -2.91 10.99
C ALA A 21 -9.37 -3.97 11.36
N SER A 22 -10.65 -3.56 11.39
CA SER A 22 -11.79 -4.47 11.48
C SER A 22 -11.89 -5.35 10.24
N ASP A 23 -12.70 -6.40 10.28
CA ASP A 23 -12.90 -7.25 9.09
C ASP A 23 -13.61 -6.46 7.96
N GLU A 24 -14.51 -5.54 8.29
CA GLU A 24 -15.12 -4.60 7.34
C GLU A 24 -14.08 -3.70 6.67
N ASP A 25 -13.12 -3.15 7.44
CA ASP A 25 -12.04 -2.32 6.87
C ASP A 25 -11.15 -3.12 5.91
N ARG A 26 -10.90 -4.40 6.21
CA ARG A 26 -10.10 -5.28 5.35
C ARG A 26 -10.84 -5.61 4.05
N GLU A 27 -12.14 -5.87 4.13
CA GLU A 27 -12.98 -6.09 2.95
C GLU A 27 -13.07 -4.82 2.09
N ALA A 28 -13.24 -3.64 2.70
CA ALA A 28 -13.24 -2.37 1.99
C ALA A 28 -11.90 -2.10 1.30
N PHE A 29 -10.78 -2.37 1.98
CA PHE A 29 -9.45 -2.25 1.40
C PHE A 29 -9.25 -3.20 0.20
N ALA A 30 -9.70 -4.45 0.32
CA ALA A 30 -9.64 -5.42 -0.77
C ALA A 30 -10.44 -4.97 -1.99
N PHE A 31 -11.66 -4.50 -1.75
CA PHE A 31 -12.52 -3.94 -2.80
C PHE A 31 -11.87 -2.75 -3.51
N LEU A 32 -11.23 -1.83 -2.76
CA LEU A 32 -10.51 -0.71 -3.36
C LEU A 32 -9.35 -1.19 -4.23
N CYS A 33 -8.57 -2.18 -3.78
CA CYS A 33 -7.48 -2.75 -4.57
C CYS A 33 -7.98 -3.43 -5.86
N GLU A 34 -9.15 -4.05 -5.85
CA GLU A 34 -9.78 -4.64 -7.05
C GLU A 34 -10.28 -3.57 -8.03
N LEU A 35 -10.71 -2.41 -7.52
CA LEU A 35 -11.19 -1.29 -8.34
C LEU A 35 -10.02 -0.51 -8.96
N ASP A 36 -9.07 -0.09 -8.13
CA ASP A 36 -7.86 0.60 -8.52
C ASP A 36 -6.75 0.31 -7.49
N PRO A 37 -5.70 -0.44 -7.86
CA PRO A 37 -4.60 -0.75 -6.95
C PRO A 37 -3.64 0.44 -6.76
N VAL A 38 -3.88 1.61 -7.39
CA VAL A 38 -3.01 2.78 -7.25
C VAL A 38 -3.45 3.66 -6.09
N PHE A 39 -2.58 3.78 -5.09
CA PHE A 39 -2.80 4.59 -3.88
C PHE A 39 -1.77 5.71 -3.78
N THR A 40 -2.04 6.68 -2.89
CA THR A 40 -1.06 7.71 -2.52
C THR A 40 -0.51 7.43 -1.13
N LEU A 41 0.80 7.19 -1.03
CA LEU A 41 1.50 7.25 0.24
C LEU A 41 1.78 8.70 0.60
N ARG A 42 1.53 9.04 1.86
CA ARG A 42 1.92 10.32 2.44
C ARG A 42 2.87 10.07 3.59
N SER A 43 4.08 10.61 3.46
CA SER A 43 5.11 10.58 4.49
C SER A 43 4.85 11.63 5.58
N GLU A 44 5.48 11.46 6.74
CA GLU A 44 5.34 12.39 7.88
C GLU A 44 5.84 13.80 7.56
N ASP A 45 6.83 13.92 6.67
CA ASP A 45 7.35 15.19 6.16
C ASP A 45 6.38 15.91 5.19
N GLY A 46 5.25 15.26 4.87
CA GLY A 46 4.24 15.76 3.94
C GLY A 46 4.48 15.42 2.48
N SER A 47 5.59 14.74 2.16
CA SER A 47 5.85 14.23 0.82
C SER A 47 4.80 13.18 0.42
N VAL A 48 4.45 13.15 -0.85
CA VAL A 48 3.47 12.19 -1.40
C VAL A 48 4.07 11.40 -2.55
N LEU A 49 3.70 10.12 -2.65
CA LEU A 49 4.15 9.21 -3.70
C LEU A 49 3.00 8.31 -4.15
N ALA A 50 2.80 8.19 -5.46
CA ALA A 50 1.85 7.25 -6.03
C ALA A 50 2.47 5.84 -6.04
N VAL A 51 1.70 4.86 -5.60
CA VAL A 51 2.17 3.48 -5.42
C VAL A 51 1.14 2.49 -5.91
N THR A 52 1.60 1.37 -6.45
CA THR A 52 0.76 0.20 -6.70
C THR A 52 0.78 -0.70 -5.48
N VAL A 53 -0.41 -1.02 -4.98
CA VAL A 53 -0.65 -1.90 -3.84
C VAL A 53 -0.99 -3.29 -4.35
N GLN A 54 -0.31 -4.30 -3.83
CA GLN A 54 -0.61 -5.70 -4.11
C GLN A 54 -0.91 -6.44 -2.80
N PRO A 55 -2.19 -6.72 -2.50
CA PRO A 55 -2.56 -7.48 -1.32
C PRO A 55 -1.94 -8.87 -1.31
N THR A 56 -1.43 -9.29 -0.16
CA THR A 56 -0.83 -10.61 0.09
C THR A 56 -1.44 -11.24 1.34
N ASP A 57 -1.27 -12.56 1.51
CA ASP A 57 -1.62 -13.30 2.74
C ASP A 57 -3.03 -12.98 3.29
N GLY A 58 -4.06 -13.25 2.48
CA GLY A 58 -5.45 -13.07 2.90
C GLY A 58 -5.81 -11.64 3.30
N LEU A 59 -5.26 -10.64 2.59
CA LEU A 59 -5.53 -9.20 2.75
C LEU A 59 -4.97 -8.57 4.04
N ARG A 60 -4.18 -9.33 4.82
CA ARG A 60 -3.56 -8.81 6.04
C ARG A 60 -2.29 -8.04 5.73
N ARG A 61 -1.56 -8.46 4.70
CA ARG A 61 -0.33 -7.83 4.22
C ARG A 61 -0.52 -7.33 2.80
N PHE A 62 0.37 -6.47 2.36
CA PHE A 62 0.43 -6.01 0.98
C PHE A 62 1.84 -5.56 0.66
N SER A 63 2.27 -5.69 -0.59
CA SER A 63 3.48 -5.02 -1.07
C SER A 63 3.10 -3.71 -1.76
N LEU A 64 4.04 -2.77 -1.73
CA LEU A 64 3.97 -1.45 -2.33
C LEU A 64 5.12 -1.32 -3.31
N THR A 65 4.81 -0.88 -4.52
CA THR A 65 5.80 -0.55 -5.55
C THR A 65 5.51 0.83 -6.11
N GLU A 66 6.51 1.51 -6.66
CA GLU A 66 6.29 2.80 -7.30
C GLU A 66 5.32 2.68 -8.47
N TYR A 67 4.35 3.59 -8.54
CA TYR A 67 3.49 3.66 -9.72
C TYR A 67 4.18 4.46 -10.83
N THR A 68 4.56 3.79 -11.91
CA THR A 68 5.27 4.39 -13.06
C THR A 68 4.35 4.92 -14.16
N GLY A 69 3.02 4.82 -13.99
CA GLY A 69 2.03 5.17 -15.02
C GLY A 69 1.67 3.98 -15.92
N PRO A 70 0.62 4.13 -16.76
CA PRO A 70 0.38 3.19 -17.84
C PRO A 70 1.43 3.40 -18.93
N ASP A 71 2.02 2.30 -19.42
CA ASP A 71 2.93 2.29 -20.59
C ASP A 71 2.27 2.84 -21.87
#